data_AF-A0A2E9W2F3-F1
#
_entry.id   AF-A0A2E9W2F3-F1
#
_cell.length_a   1.000
_cell.length_b   1.000
_cell.length_c   1.000
_cell.angle_alpha   90.00
_cell.angle_beta   90.00
_cell.angle_gamma   90.00
#
_symmetry.space_group_name_H-M   'P 1'
#
loop_
_entity.id
_entity.type
_entity.pdbx_description
1 polymer ?
#
loop_
_entity_poly.entity_id
_entity_poly.type
_entity_poly.pdbx_seq_one_letter_code
_entity_poly.pdbx_strand_id
1 'polypeptide(L)'
;MAELAGCVPVAHNASFDVGFVTAEWARAGLGPLSLSAVDTVPMARGLGFPGRLSDLSQALGVELDGAHRALDDSRALAGVLVRLLDRGAVPCAVPPFIPPDHQLLPTGRSRRRSGVST
;
A
#
# COMPACT_ATOMS: atom_id res chain seq x y z
N MET A 1 -2.95 -2.96 19.60
CA MET A 1 -2.24 -1.72 19.22
C MET A 1 -1.08 -2.00 18.26
N ALA A 2 -0.84 -3.25 17.86
CA ALA A 2 0.40 -3.65 17.17
C ALA A 2 0.25 -3.81 15.65
N GLU A 3 -0.98 -3.90 15.13
CA GLU A 3 -1.22 -4.41 13.79
C GLU A 3 -0.84 -3.44 12.66
N LEU A 4 -0.87 -2.13 12.90
CA LEU A 4 -0.46 -1.09 11.93
C LEU A 4 0.77 -0.29 12.38
N ALA A 5 1.34 -0.61 13.55
CA ALA A 5 2.48 0.12 14.08
C ALA A 5 3.71 -0.06 13.17
N GLY A 6 4.33 1.05 12.78
CA GLY A 6 5.51 1.04 11.88
C GLY A 6 5.21 0.77 10.41
N CYS A 7 3.93 0.68 10.02
CA CYS A 7 3.50 0.53 8.64
C CYS A 7 2.83 1.81 8.12
N VAL A 8 2.98 2.08 6.82
CA VAL A 8 2.24 3.14 6.12
C VAL A 8 1.33 2.46 5.10
N PRO A 9 -0.01 2.51 5.27
CA PRO A 9 -0.94 2.00 4.29
C PRO A 9 -0.77 2.68 2.94
N VAL A 10 -1.06 1.94 1.88
CA VAL A 10 -1.16 2.49 0.53
C VAL A 10 -2.57 2.26 0.04
N ALA A 11 -3.17 3.30 -0.53
CA ALA A 11 -4.54 3.30 -1.02
C ALA A 11 -4.65 4.04 -2.37
N HIS A 12 -5.79 3.89 -3.03
CA HIS A 12 -6.12 4.58 -4.28
C HIS A 12 -7.34 5.45 -4.02
N ASN A 13 -7.15 6.76 -3.84
CA ASN A 13 -8.08 7.67 -3.16
C ASN A 13 -8.10 7.45 -1.63
N ALA A 14 -6.94 7.61 -1.01
CA ALA A 14 -6.65 7.20 0.37
C ALA A 14 -7.57 7.80 1.46
N SER A 15 -8.17 8.97 1.21
CA SER A 15 -9.09 9.61 2.15
C SER A 15 -10.31 8.72 2.45
N PHE A 16 -10.76 7.93 1.48
CA PHE A 16 -11.87 7.00 1.64
C PHE A 16 -11.51 5.86 2.60
N ASP A 17 -10.42 5.14 2.33
CA ASP A 17 -9.96 4.02 3.16
C ASP A 17 -9.60 4.47 4.58
N VAL A 18 -8.89 5.60 4.72
CA VAL A 18 -8.53 6.16 6.03
C VAL A 18 -9.79 6.51 6.83
N GLY A 19 -10.79 7.13 6.20
CA GLY A 19 -12.06 7.45 6.84
C GLY A 19 -12.80 6.21 7.31
N PHE A 20 -12.89 5.18 6.46
CA PHE A 20 -13.53 3.91 6.79
C PHE A 20 -12.84 3.19 7.96
N VAL A 21 -11.51 3.02 7.89
CA VAL A 21 -10.73 2.34 8.93
C VAL A 21 -10.82 3.09 10.25
N THR A 22 -10.70 4.42 10.24
CA THR A 22 -10.78 5.25 11.46
C THR A 22 -12.16 5.12 12.12
N ALA A 23 -13.24 5.12 11.33
CA ALA A 23 -14.60 4.96 11.85
C ALA A 23 -14.82 3.57 12.47
N GLU A 24 -14.40 2.50 11.80
CA GLU A 24 -14.54 1.13 12.31
C GLU A 24 -13.67 0.88 13.54
N TRP A 25 -12.48 1.48 13.60
CA TRP A 25 -11.60 1.43 14.76
C TRP A 25 -12.25 2.07 15.99
N ALA A 26 -12.87 3.24 15.81
CA ALA A 26 -13.64 3.91 16.86
C ALA A 26 -14.85 3.07 17.29
N ARG A 27 -15.59 2.49 16.34
CA ARG A 27 -16.73 1.61 16.61
C ARG A 27 -16.35 0.36 17.40
N ALA A 28 -15.13 -0.15 17.18
CA ALA A 28 -14.56 -1.28 17.92
C ALA A 28 -14.07 -0.90 19.34
N GLY A 29 -14.12 0.38 19.73
CA GLY A 29 -13.70 0.83 21.06
C GLY A 29 -12.18 0.83 21.26
N LEU A 30 -11.40 0.90 20.18
CA LEU A 30 -9.94 0.75 20.20
C LEU A 30 -9.19 2.09 20.41
N GLY A 31 -9.90 3.17 20.75
CA GLY A 31 -9.33 4.50 20.99
C GLY A 31 -9.04 5.30 19.71
N PRO A 32 -8.34 6.45 19.81
CA PRO A 32 -8.02 7.26 18.65
C PRO A 32 -6.98 6.57 17.75
N LEU A 33 -7.24 6.59 16.44
CA LEU A 33 -6.31 6.09 15.41
C LEU A 33 -5.82 7.28 14.58
N SER A 34 -4.50 7.50 14.55
CA SER A 34 -3.87 8.41 13.60
C SER A 34 -3.28 7.58 12.46
N LEU A 35 -3.88 7.70 11.28
CA LEU A 35 -3.48 6.91 10.11
C LEU A 35 -3.06 7.86 8.97
N SER A 36 -1.78 7.82 8.62
CA SER A 36 -1.24 8.46 7.42
C SER A 36 -1.06 7.39 6.34
N ALA A 37 -1.54 7.66 5.12
CA ALA A 37 -1.50 6.71 4.02
C ALA A 37 -0.94 7.36 2.74
N VAL A 38 -0.27 6.56 1.91
CA VAL A 38 0.14 6.97 0.57
C VAL A 38 -1.05 6.85 -0.39
N ASP A 39 -1.31 7.93 -1.13
CA ASP A 39 -2.31 7.94 -2.19
C ASP A 39 -1.65 7.80 -3.57
N THR A 40 -2.04 6.76 -4.30
CA THR A 40 -1.53 6.49 -5.65
C THR A 40 -2.18 7.35 -6.74
N VAL A 41 -3.32 8.00 -6.49
CA VAL A 41 -3.98 8.91 -7.46
C VAL A 41 -3.10 10.11 -7.81
N PRO A 42 -2.58 10.92 -6.86
CA PRO A 42 -1.69 12.03 -7.18
C PRO A 42 -0.37 11.56 -7.79
N MET A 43 0.14 10.38 -7.39
CA MET A 43 1.33 9.77 -8.00
C MET A 43 1.11 9.46 -9.49
N ALA A 44 -0.01 8.82 -9.82
CA ALA A 44 -0.39 8.52 -11.20
C ALA A 44 -0.56 9.79 -12.03
N ARG A 45 -1.28 10.79 -11.50
CA ARG A 45 -1.50 12.09 -12.18
C ARG A 45 -0.19 12.84 -12.42
N GLY A 46 0.74 12.81 -11.47
CA GLY A 46 2.06 13.44 -11.62
C GLY A 46 2.88 12.88 -12.78
N LEU A 47 2.63 11.62 -13.16
CA LEU A 47 3.25 10.95 -14.31
C LEU A 47 2.37 10.95 -15.58
N GLY A 48 1.23 11.65 -15.56
CA GLY A 48 0.31 11.73 -16.70
C GLY A 48 -0.57 10.50 -16.92
N PHE A 49 -0.70 9.62 -15.92
CA PHE A 49 -1.56 8.44 -15.98
C PHE A 49 -3.02 8.73 -15.55
N PRO A 50 -3.98 7.88 -15.96
CA PRO A 50 -5.38 8.02 -15.55
C PRO A 50 -5.57 7.80 -14.04
N GLY A 51 -6.65 8.35 -13.49
CA GLY A 51 -6.93 8.35 -12.05
C GLY A 51 -7.91 7.26 -11.57
N ARG A 52 -8.48 6.44 -12.46
CA ARG A 52 -9.30 5.28 -12.05
C ARG A 52 -8.39 4.05 -11.98
N LEU A 53 -8.54 3.25 -10.93
CA LEU A 53 -7.70 2.06 -10.72
C LEU A 53 -7.74 1.10 -11.93
N SER A 54 -8.92 0.86 -12.52
CA SER A 54 -9.06 0.00 -13.70
C SER A 54 -8.23 0.48 -14.89
N ASP A 55 -8.32 1.78 -15.20
CA ASP A 55 -7.63 2.37 -16.35
C ASP A 55 -6.13 2.47 -16.08
N LEU A 56 -5.77 2.76 -14.84
CA LEU A 56 -4.39 2.82 -14.39
C LEU A 56 -3.72 1.44 -14.44
N SER A 57 -4.39 0.40 -13.92
CA SER A 57 -3.93 -0.99 -14.01
C SER A 57 -3.75 -1.40 -15.46
N GLN A 58 -4.72 -1.11 -16.33
CA GLN A 58 -4.61 -1.37 -17.77
C GLN A 58 -3.42 -0.62 -18.41
N ALA A 59 -3.28 0.69 -18.14
CA ALA A 59 -2.20 1.51 -18.71
C ALA A 59 -0.80 1.07 -18.22
N LEU A 60 -0.71 0.53 -17.01
CA LEU A 60 0.53 0.02 -16.44
C LEU A 60 0.78 -1.46 -16.76
N GLY A 61 -0.17 -2.17 -17.36
CA GLY A 61 -0.08 -3.62 -17.61
C GLY A 61 -0.04 -4.41 -16.31
N VAL A 62 -0.96 -4.10 -15.40
CA VAL A 62 -1.19 -4.79 -14.12
C VAL A 62 -2.54 -5.48 -14.20
N GLU A 63 -2.58 -6.77 -13.83
CA GLU A 63 -3.80 -7.57 -13.79
C GLU A 63 -4.75 -7.04 -12.70
N LEU A 64 -6.04 -6.97 -13.03
CA LEU A 64 -7.13 -6.64 -12.11
C LEU A 64 -8.23 -7.70 -12.28
N ASP A 65 -8.02 -8.86 -11.69
CA ASP A 65 -8.96 -9.99 -11.73
C ASP A 65 -10.15 -9.74 -10.80
N GLY A 66 -11.33 -9.46 -11.36
CA GLY A 66 -12.56 -9.34 -10.56
C GLY A 66 -12.64 -8.05 -9.76
N ALA A 67 -12.68 -6.92 -10.46
CA ALA A 67 -12.91 -5.59 -9.89
C ALA A 67 -14.07 -5.57 -8.87
N HIS A 68 -13.95 -4.73 -7.84
CA HIS A 68 -14.89 -4.57 -6.71
C HIS A 68 -14.80 -5.62 -5.60
N ARG A 69 -13.75 -6.45 -5.61
CA ARG A 69 -13.36 -7.24 -4.43
C ARG A 69 -12.15 -6.59 -3.77
N ALA A 70 -12.29 -6.28 -2.48
CA ALA A 70 -11.23 -5.58 -1.72
C ALA A 70 -9.85 -6.26 -1.82
N LEU A 71 -9.81 -7.60 -1.83
CA LEU A 71 -8.56 -8.35 -1.97
C LEU A 71 -7.92 -8.18 -3.36
N ASP A 72 -8.73 -8.25 -4.41
CA ASP A 72 -8.25 -8.17 -5.79
C ASP A 72 -7.85 -6.74 -6.14
N ASP A 73 -8.60 -5.74 -5.66
CA ASP A 73 -8.24 -4.33 -5.75
C ASP A 73 -6.92 -4.05 -5.01
N SER A 74 -6.70 -4.65 -3.84
CA SER A 74 -5.45 -4.51 -3.07
C SER A 74 -4.25 -5.12 -3.79
N ARG A 75 -4.43 -6.26 -4.47
CA ARG A 75 -3.37 -6.90 -5.27
C ARG A 75 -3.00 -6.07 -6.48
N ALA A 76 -4.00 -5.57 -7.22
CA ALA A 76 -3.77 -4.69 -8.35
C ALA A 76 -3.10 -3.39 -7.90
N LEU A 77 -3.56 -2.79 -6.79
CA LEU A 77 -2.96 -1.59 -6.22
C LEU A 77 -1.48 -1.80 -5.85
N ALA A 78 -1.12 -2.94 -5.28
CA ALA A 78 0.28 -3.27 -5.00
C ALA A 78 1.13 -3.31 -6.29
N GLY A 79 0.60 -3.91 -7.36
CA GLY A 79 1.25 -3.90 -8.68
C GLY A 79 1.37 -2.49 -9.25
N VAL A 80 0.30 -1.68 -9.18
CA VAL A 80 0.28 -0.28 -9.61
C VAL A 80 1.35 0.53 -8.89
N LEU A 81 1.45 0.42 -7.57
CA LEU A 81 2.44 1.14 -6.77
C LEU A 81 3.87 0.84 -7.27
N VAL A 82 4.22 -0.44 -7.44
CA VAL A 82 5.54 -0.85 -7.95
C VAL A 82 5.81 -0.19 -9.30
N ARG A 83 4.85 -0.25 -10.23
CA ARG A 83 5.01 0.28 -11.59
C ARG A 83 5.09 1.81 -11.65
N LEU A 84 4.44 2.51 -10.72
CA LEU A 84 4.57 3.96 -10.54
C LEU A 84 5.95 4.33 -10.00
N LEU A 85 6.44 3.61 -8.98
CA LEU A 85 7.77 3.83 -8.39
C LEU A 85 8.88 3.56 -9.42
N ASP A 86 8.78 2.48 -10.20
CA ASP A 86 9.72 2.16 -11.28
C ASP A 86 9.79 3.27 -12.35
N ARG A 87 8.72 4.06 -12.50
CA ARG A 87 8.62 5.19 -13.43
C ARG A 87 9.03 6.53 -12.79
N GLY A 88 9.52 6.51 -11.56
CA GLY A 88 9.98 7.69 -10.85
C GLY A 88 8.88 8.48 -10.13
N ALA A 89 7.71 7.87 -9.87
CA ALA A 89 6.74 8.50 -8.98
C ALA A 89 7.35 8.69 -7.58
N VAL A 90 7.18 9.88 -7.02
CA VAL A 90 7.60 10.18 -5.65
C VAL A 90 6.33 10.21 -4.79
N PRO A 91 6.19 9.33 -3.79
CA PRO A 91 5.10 9.42 -2.82
C PRO A 91 5.10 10.79 -2.13
N CYS A 92 3.94 11.28 -1.73
CA CYS A 92 3.89 12.42 -0.81
C CYS A 92 4.65 12.07 0.49
N ALA A 93 5.06 13.09 1.25
CA ALA A 93 5.86 12.90 2.46
C ALA A 93 5.20 11.88 3.41
N VAL A 94 5.83 10.73 3.56
CA VAL A 94 5.47 9.72 4.55
C VAL A 94 6.31 9.92 5.81
N PRO A 95 5.78 9.63 7.01
CA PRO A 95 6.60 9.65 8.22
C PRO A 95 7.81 8.72 8.02
N PRO A 96 9.01 9.12 8.49
CA PRO A 96 10.19 8.28 8.36
C PRO A 96 9.92 6.94 9.05
N PHE A 97 10.31 5.84 8.41
CA PHE A 97 10.27 4.54 9.06
C PHE A 97 11.21 4.59 10.27
N ILE A 98 10.64 4.51 11.47
CA ILE A 98 11.37 4.36 12.71
C ILE A 98 11.32 2.87 13.04
N PRO A 99 12.44 2.14 12.91
CA PRO A 99 12.48 0.73 13.31
C PRO A 99 12.04 0.63 14.78
N PRO A 100 11.18 -0.33 15.13
CA PRO A 100 10.86 -0.56 16.53
C PRO A 100 12.14 -0.86 17.32
N ASP A 101 12.27 -0.28 18.53
CA ASP A 101 13.43 -0.49 19.42
C ASP A 101 13.66 -1.98 19.78
N HIS A 102 12.61 -2.79 19.69
CA HIS A 102 12.71 -4.23 19.87
C HIS A 102 13.33 -4.84 18.61
N GLN A 103 14.59 -5.26 18.71
CA GLN A 103 15.21 -6.18 17.75
C GLN A 103 14.21 -7.30 17.47
N LEU A 104 13.64 -7.31 16.25
CA LEU A 104 12.86 -8.44 15.77
C LEU A 104 13.78 -9.66 15.88
N LEU A 105 13.52 -10.53 16.85
CA LEU A 105 14.29 -11.76 17.00
C LEU A 105 14.18 -12.52 15.66
N PRO A 106 15.30 -12.99 15.09
CA PRO A 106 15.25 -13.78 13.87
C PRO A 106 14.25 -14.92 14.08
N THR A 107 13.25 -15.03 13.20
CA THR A 107 12.26 -16.13 13.28
C THR A 107 12.88 -17.51 13.02
N GLY A 108 14.20 -17.59 12.78
CA GLY A 108 14.93 -18.79 12.39
C GLY A 108 14.59 -19.29 10.97
N ARG A 109 13.66 -18.64 10.27
CA ARG A 109 13.18 -19.04 8.95
C ARG A 109 13.90 -18.26 7.86
N SER A 110 14.94 -18.86 7.28
CA SER A 110 15.52 -18.37 6.02
C SER A 110 14.93 -19.14 4.83
N ARG A 111 14.30 -18.46 3.86
CA ARG A 111 14.08 -19.05 2.54
C ARG A 111 15.34 -18.82 1.71
N ARG A 112 16.09 -19.89 1.41
CA ARG A 112 17.13 -19.82 0.38
C ARG A 112 16.44 -19.50 -0.94
N ARG A 113 16.78 -18.38 -1.58
CA ARG A 113 16.47 -18.18 -3.00
C ARG A 113 17.25 -19.26 -3.74
N SER A 114 16.55 -20.19 -4.39
CA SER A 114 17.18 -21.11 -5.33
C SER A 114 17.82 -20.26 -6.42
N GLY A 115 19.15 -20.31 -6.50
CA GLY A 115 19.91 -19.63 -7.54
C GLY A 115 19.40 -20.06 -8.91
N VAL A 116 19.26 -19.09 -9.81
CA VAL A 116 19.16 -19.36 -11.24
C VAL A 116 20.48 -20.04 -11.64
N SER A 117 20.40 -21.30 -12.05
CA SER A 117 21.50 -21.94 -12.78
C SER A 117 21.56 -21.32 -14.17
N THR A 118 22.67 -20.64 -14.45
CA THR A 118 23.10 -20.26 -15.81
C THR A 118 23.32 -21.50 -16.66
#